data_AF-A0A1Q6E7R9-F1
#
_entry.id   AF-A0A1Q6E7R9-F1
#
_cell.length_a   1.000
_cell.length_b   1.000
_cell.length_c   1.000
_cell.angle_alpha   90.00
_cell.angle_beta   90.00
_cell.angle_gamma   90.00
#
_symmetry.space_group_name_H-M   'P 1'
#
loop_
_entity.id
_entity.type
_entity.pdbx_description
1 polymer ?
#
loop_
_entity_poly.entity_id
_entity_poly.type
_entity_poly.pdbx_seq_one_letter_code
_entity_poly.pdbx_strand_id
1 'polypeptide(L)'
;MSKSIHTIDSRENLELLTVAAFFGIQSDAMHSLISDWHDLLEAELQSEGIDYRELKAALVPAKKKREAALIFDTAAIPDAWYPLPVFEKLLQYLDRKSVNSVLMGDFIERSSPGCLQRCLEETGSRIDTDGTHDHFIVYLNNLSKSDPANLDRHFREFAGYRGIADLSYGSVFKTLLSTMLIPGFIKVRDTVIMEAEYDYAEWILDKK
;
A
#
# COMPACT_ATOMS: atom_id res chain seq x y z
N MET A 1 19.83 -20.55 13.15
CA MET A 1 19.66 -20.47 11.68
C MET A 1 19.09 -19.09 11.39
N SER A 2 19.59 -18.37 10.39
CA SER A 2 19.04 -17.05 10.05
C SER A 2 17.63 -17.21 9.47
N LYS A 3 16.65 -16.52 10.05
CA LYS A 3 15.26 -16.49 9.55
C LYS A 3 15.19 -15.57 8.32
N SER A 4 14.29 -15.88 7.39
CA SER A 4 14.18 -15.12 6.14
C SER A 4 13.33 -13.88 6.34
N ILE A 5 13.95 -12.71 6.36
CA ILE A 5 13.24 -11.42 6.29
C ILE A 5 12.82 -11.17 4.84
N HIS A 6 11.54 -10.90 4.60
CA HIS A 6 11.00 -10.74 3.24
C HIS A 6 11.32 -9.39 2.62
N THR A 7 11.18 -8.32 3.39
CA THR A 7 11.41 -6.93 2.96
C THR A 7 11.83 -6.10 4.17
N ILE A 8 12.66 -5.08 3.94
CA ILE A 8 12.97 -4.01 4.88
C ILE A 8 12.62 -2.70 4.19
N ASP A 9 11.69 -1.91 4.74
CA ASP A 9 11.41 -0.57 4.21
C ASP A 9 12.41 0.42 4.82
N SER A 10 13.34 0.92 4.01
CA SER A 10 14.36 1.86 4.47
C SER A 10 13.90 3.32 4.50
N ARG A 11 12.70 3.64 3.99
CA ARG A 11 12.20 5.03 3.94
C ARG A 11 11.83 5.52 5.33
N GLU A 12 11.04 4.74 6.06
CA GLU A 12 10.67 5.04 7.45
C GLU A 12 11.77 4.63 8.43
N ASN A 13 12.68 3.74 8.01
CA ASN A 13 13.83 3.32 8.82
C ASN A 13 15.12 4.09 8.49
N LEU A 14 15.04 5.30 7.91
CA LEU A 14 16.19 6.19 7.71
C LEU A 14 16.85 6.53 9.05
N GLU A 15 16.04 6.56 10.11
CA GLU A 15 16.46 6.68 11.51
C GLU A 15 17.38 5.52 11.91
N LEU A 16 17.12 4.29 11.47
CA LEU A 16 17.94 3.13 11.82
C LEU A 16 19.38 3.27 11.30
N LEU A 17 19.55 3.72 10.05
CA LEU A 17 20.86 3.98 9.45
C LEU A 17 21.55 5.22 10.04
N THR A 18 20.75 6.24 10.37
CA THR A 18 21.25 7.51 10.94
C THR A 18 21.69 7.32 12.39
N VAL A 19 20.91 6.60 13.20
CA VAL A 19 21.21 6.16 14.57
C VAL A 19 22.42 5.22 14.55
N ALA A 20 22.48 4.27 13.61
CA ALA A 20 23.66 3.41 13.46
C ALA A 20 24.94 4.22 13.25
N ALA A 21 24.91 5.18 12.33
CA ALA A 21 26.04 6.04 12.02
C ALA A 21 26.38 6.97 13.20
N PHE A 22 25.38 7.57 13.84
CA PHE A 22 25.55 8.50 14.95
C PHE A 22 26.15 7.84 16.20
N PHE A 23 25.69 6.64 16.54
CA PHE A 23 26.18 5.88 17.71
C PHE A 23 27.35 4.94 17.38
N GLY A 24 27.83 4.91 16.13
CA GLY A 24 28.91 4.03 15.71
C GLY A 24 28.57 2.54 15.84
N ILE A 25 27.29 2.18 15.67
CA ILE A 25 26.81 0.80 15.77
C ILE A 25 27.47 -0.02 14.67
N GLN A 26 28.17 -1.08 15.06
CA GLN A 26 28.82 -2.00 14.14
C GLN A 26 27.78 -2.82 13.36
N SER A 27 28.12 -3.26 12.15
CA SER A 27 27.22 -4.04 11.28
C SER A 27 26.58 -5.24 11.97
N ASP A 28 27.34 -5.95 12.80
CA ASP A 28 26.88 -7.16 13.46
C ASP A 28 25.86 -6.86 14.57
N ALA A 29 26.04 -5.73 15.26
CA ALA A 29 25.09 -5.24 16.26
C ALA A 29 23.78 -4.78 15.59
N MET A 30 23.86 -4.12 14.43
CA MET A 30 22.69 -3.75 13.65
C MET A 30 21.94 -4.99 13.13
N HIS A 31 22.66 -5.99 12.64
CA HIS A 31 22.05 -7.24 12.19
C HIS A 31 21.38 -8.00 13.33
N SER A 32 21.95 -7.96 14.54
CA SER A 32 21.35 -8.55 15.74
C SER A 32 20.05 -7.83 16.10
N LEU A 33 20.06 -6.49 16.12
CA LEU A 33 18.87 -5.68 16.38
C LEU A 33 17.74 -5.99 15.39
N ILE A 34 18.03 -6.00 14.08
CA ILE A 34 17.05 -6.35 13.06
C ILE A 34 16.48 -7.76 13.27
N SER A 35 17.32 -8.70 13.69
CA SER A 35 16.89 -10.08 13.96
C SER A 35 15.99 -10.16 15.19
N ASP A 36 16.33 -9.44 16.27
CA ASP A 36 15.54 -9.39 17.49
C ASP A 36 14.15 -8.77 17.24
N TRP A 37 14.10 -7.69 16.47
CA TRP A 37 12.84 -7.05 16.07
C TRP A 37 11.99 -7.95 15.18
N HIS A 38 12.62 -8.67 14.27
CA HIS A 38 11.94 -9.66 13.44
C HIS A 38 11.38 -10.82 14.28
N ASP A 39 12.10 -11.27 15.31
CA ASP A 39 11.62 -12.31 16.22
C ASP A 39 10.41 -11.84 17.05
N LEU A 40 10.40 -10.58 17.48
CA LEU A 40 9.24 -9.98 18.16
C LEU A 40 8.02 -9.89 17.21
N LEU A 41 8.22 -9.41 15.98
CA LEU A 41 7.18 -9.34 14.97
C LEU A 41 6.59 -10.73 14.67
N GLU A 42 7.43 -11.75 14.48
CA GLU A 42 6.95 -13.12 14.25
C GLU A 42 6.14 -13.64 15.45
N ALA A 43 6.56 -13.34 16.68
CA ALA A 43 5.84 -13.76 17.87
C ALA A 43 4.44 -13.11 17.97
N GLU A 44 4.34 -11.81 17.65
CA GLU A 44 3.08 -11.06 17.64
C GLU A 44 2.13 -11.53 16.54
N LEU A 45 2.65 -11.72 15.31
CA LEU A 45 1.87 -12.32 14.22
C LEU A 45 1.38 -13.72 14.60
N GLN A 46 2.23 -14.51 15.24
CA GLN A 46 1.89 -15.87 15.64
C GLN A 46 0.83 -15.91 16.75
N SER A 47 0.81 -14.93 17.67
CA SER A 47 -0.29 -14.82 18.66
C SER A 47 -1.63 -14.50 18.01
N GLU A 48 -1.62 -13.81 16.88
CA GLU A 48 -2.81 -13.55 16.04
C GLU A 48 -3.10 -14.69 15.03
N GLY A 49 -2.35 -15.80 15.10
CA GLY A 49 -2.52 -16.95 14.21
C GLY A 49 -2.01 -16.74 12.78
N ILE A 50 -1.18 -15.72 12.55
CA ILE A 50 -0.59 -15.39 11.26
C ILE A 50 0.85 -15.90 11.20
N ASP A 51 1.15 -16.74 10.22
CA ASP A 51 2.53 -17.15 9.90
C ASP A 51 3.18 -16.09 9.00
N TYR A 52 4.30 -15.51 9.45
CA TYR A 52 5.05 -14.49 8.71
C TYR A 52 5.36 -14.88 7.26
N ARG A 53 5.57 -16.17 6.99
CA ARG A 53 5.87 -16.69 5.65
C ARG A 53 4.72 -16.46 4.67
N GLU A 54 3.50 -16.32 5.15
CA GLU A 54 2.33 -16.00 4.34
C GLU A 54 2.40 -14.58 3.78
N LEU A 55 3.02 -13.65 4.53
CA LEU A 55 3.14 -12.25 4.14
C LEU A 55 4.04 -12.05 2.92
N LYS A 56 4.84 -13.05 2.54
CA LYS A 56 5.71 -12.99 1.36
C LYS A 56 5.00 -12.47 0.11
N ALA A 57 3.74 -12.88 -0.11
CA ALA A 57 2.99 -12.48 -1.29
C ALA A 57 2.53 -11.01 -1.26
N ALA A 58 2.41 -10.41 -0.07
CA ALA A 58 2.16 -8.98 0.11
C ALA A 58 3.46 -8.17 0.13
N LEU A 59 4.55 -8.71 0.64
CA LEU A 59 5.78 -7.94 0.89
C LEU A 59 6.77 -7.98 -0.28
N VAL A 60 6.70 -9.01 -1.13
CA VAL A 60 7.67 -9.22 -2.21
C VAL A 60 6.96 -9.19 -3.58
N PRO A 61 7.42 -8.35 -4.53
CA PRO A 61 6.87 -8.33 -5.88
C PRO A 61 6.93 -9.71 -6.56
N ALA A 62 5.84 -10.11 -7.20
CA ALA A 62 5.73 -11.41 -7.86
C ALA A 62 5.58 -11.27 -9.38
N LYS A 63 6.51 -11.84 -10.15
CA LYS A 63 6.57 -11.72 -11.63
C LYS A 63 5.30 -12.11 -12.40
N LYS A 64 4.45 -12.97 -11.83
CA LYS A 64 3.21 -13.46 -12.47
C LYS A 64 1.95 -12.73 -12.00
N LYS A 65 2.11 -11.74 -11.12
CA LYS A 65 1.04 -10.98 -10.52
C LYS A 65 1.05 -9.55 -11.03
N ARG A 66 -0.11 -8.91 -10.94
CA ARG A 66 -0.31 -7.53 -11.35
C ARG A 66 -0.22 -6.63 -10.11
N GLU A 67 0.07 -5.37 -10.38
CA GLU A 67 0.07 -4.29 -9.40
C GLU A 67 -0.68 -3.13 -10.03
N ALA A 68 -1.43 -2.38 -9.24
CA ALA A 68 -2.23 -1.29 -9.76
C ALA A 68 -2.33 -0.16 -8.75
N ALA A 69 -2.61 1.04 -9.24
CA ALA A 69 -3.03 2.17 -8.42
C ALA A 69 -4.43 2.61 -8.83
N LEU A 70 -5.30 2.81 -7.84
CA LEU A 70 -6.59 3.45 -7.96
C LEU A 70 -6.41 4.93 -7.65
N ILE A 71 -6.96 5.80 -8.49
CA ILE A 71 -6.87 7.26 -8.35
C ILE A 71 -8.26 7.79 -8.02
N PHE A 72 -8.33 8.63 -6.99
CA PHE A 72 -9.56 9.29 -6.54
C PHE A 72 -9.34 10.79 -6.43
N ASP A 73 -10.31 11.58 -6.88
CA ASP A 73 -10.41 13.01 -6.58
C ASP A 73 -11.04 13.19 -5.20
N THR A 74 -10.27 13.76 -4.29
CA THR A 74 -10.66 13.96 -2.90
C THR A 74 -11.83 14.94 -2.75
N ALA A 75 -11.94 15.95 -3.62
CA ALA A 75 -13.00 16.96 -3.55
C ALA A 75 -14.39 16.38 -3.90
N ALA A 76 -14.42 15.26 -4.61
CA ALA A 76 -15.63 14.56 -5.00
C ALA A 76 -16.07 13.47 -4.00
N ILE A 77 -15.26 13.17 -2.98
CA ILE A 77 -15.63 12.25 -1.90
C ILE A 77 -16.24 13.08 -0.74
N PRO A 78 -17.50 12.82 -0.36
CA PRO A 78 -18.20 13.66 0.63
C PRO A 78 -17.69 13.47 2.07
N ASP A 79 -16.95 12.40 2.33
CA ASP A 79 -16.44 12.05 3.65
C ASP A 79 -15.12 12.78 3.96
N ALA A 80 -15.07 13.47 5.11
CA ALA A 80 -13.84 14.09 5.61
C ALA A 80 -12.71 13.05 5.83
N TRP A 81 -13.10 11.80 6.04
CA TRP A 81 -12.21 10.64 6.09
C TRP A 81 -12.43 9.75 4.86
N TYR A 82 -12.06 10.25 3.68
CA TYR A 82 -12.22 9.55 2.41
C TYR A 82 -11.50 8.19 2.28
N PRO A 83 -10.43 7.83 3.04
CA PRO A 83 -9.83 6.51 2.92
C PRO A 83 -10.76 5.36 3.33
N LEU A 84 -11.59 5.55 4.36
CA LEU A 84 -12.47 4.49 4.88
C LEU A 84 -13.46 3.94 3.84
N PRO A 85 -14.31 4.75 3.17
CA PRO A 85 -15.24 4.23 2.18
C PRO A 85 -14.53 3.59 0.97
N VAL A 86 -13.32 4.06 0.63
CA VAL A 86 -12.49 3.43 -0.40
C VAL A 86 -12.02 2.04 0.05
N PHE A 87 -11.55 1.92 1.29
CA PHE A 87 -11.08 0.66 1.87
C PHE A 87 -12.19 -0.35 2.09
N GLU A 88 -13.36 0.06 2.59
CA GLU A 88 -14.54 -0.81 2.70
C GLU A 88 -14.89 -1.40 1.33
N LYS A 89 -14.95 -0.57 0.29
CA LYS A 89 -15.26 -1.01 -1.07
C LYS A 89 -14.17 -1.90 -1.67
N LEU A 90 -12.90 -1.65 -1.36
CA LEU A 90 -11.77 -2.47 -1.78
C LEU A 90 -11.81 -3.86 -1.11
N LEU A 91 -12.05 -3.91 0.20
CA LEU A 91 -12.10 -5.16 0.96
C LEU A 91 -13.28 -6.05 0.53
N GLN A 92 -14.40 -5.45 0.10
CA GLN A 92 -15.52 -6.18 -0.51
C GLN A 92 -15.15 -6.86 -1.85
N TYR A 93 -14.16 -6.33 -2.57
CA TYR A 93 -13.70 -6.90 -3.83
C TYR A 93 -12.65 -8.00 -3.64
N LEU A 94 -11.72 -7.81 -2.69
CA LEU A 94 -10.57 -8.70 -2.54
C LEU A 94 -10.99 -10.11 -2.11
N ASP A 95 -10.44 -11.13 -2.77
CA ASP A 95 -10.72 -12.53 -2.46
C ASP A 95 -10.36 -12.83 -0.99
N ARG A 96 -11.22 -13.53 -0.27
CA ARG A 96 -11.02 -13.84 1.17
C ARG A 96 -9.77 -14.66 1.48
N LYS A 97 -9.11 -15.25 0.49
CA LYS A 97 -7.85 -16.00 0.62
C LYS A 97 -6.65 -15.22 0.09
N SER A 98 -6.86 -14.02 -0.45
CA SER A 98 -5.77 -13.19 -0.97
C SER A 98 -4.90 -12.64 0.15
N VAL A 99 -3.63 -12.42 -0.20
CA VAL A 99 -2.66 -11.73 0.64
C VAL A 99 -2.13 -10.55 -0.15
N ASN A 100 -2.34 -9.33 0.31
CA ASN A 100 -2.04 -8.12 -0.45
C ASN A 100 -1.42 -7.07 0.47
N SER A 101 -0.46 -6.31 -0.06
CA SER A 101 -0.06 -5.03 0.52
C SER A 101 -0.83 -3.93 -0.18
N VAL A 102 -1.38 -3.03 0.63
CA VAL A 102 -2.06 -1.82 0.18
C VAL A 102 -1.31 -0.62 0.75
N LEU A 103 -0.87 0.27 -0.14
CA LEU A 103 -0.25 1.54 0.21
C LEU A 103 -1.20 2.66 -0.18
N MET A 104 -1.16 3.76 0.55
CA MET A 104 -2.04 4.90 0.31
C MET A 104 -1.30 6.23 0.49
N GLY A 105 -1.88 7.30 -0.03
CA GLY A 105 -1.38 8.65 0.19
C GLY A 105 -2.00 9.66 -0.75
N ASP A 106 -1.83 10.93 -0.41
CA ASP A 106 -2.35 12.05 -1.16
C ASP A 106 -1.32 12.63 -2.11
N PHE A 107 -1.71 12.82 -3.36
CA PHE A 107 -0.99 13.64 -4.31
C PHE A 107 -1.55 15.06 -4.25
N ILE A 108 -0.73 15.96 -3.72
CA ILE A 108 -1.10 17.35 -3.51
C ILE A 108 -0.81 18.14 -4.80
N GLU A 109 -1.81 18.26 -5.67
CA GLU A 109 -1.69 18.83 -7.01
C GLU A 109 -1.25 20.30 -6.96
N ARG A 110 -1.75 21.06 -5.97
CA ARG A 110 -1.35 22.47 -5.74
C ARG A 110 0.16 22.66 -5.55
N SER A 111 0.86 21.65 -5.05
CA SER A 111 2.31 21.69 -4.83
C SER A 111 3.10 21.29 -6.07
N SER A 112 2.47 20.63 -7.05
CA SER A 112 3.11 20.14 -8.27
C SER A 112 2.13 20.05 -9.45
N PRO A 113 1.63 21.19 -9.97
CA PRO A 113 0.55 21.19 -10.96
C PRO A 113 0.90 20.43 -12.25
N GLY A 114 -0.05 19.62 -12.73
CA GLY A 114 0.05 18.79 -13.92
C GLY A 114 1.11 17.69 -13.85
N CYS A 115 1.74 17.47 -12.70
CA CYS A 115 2.78 16.44 -12.55
C CYS A 115 2.18 15.04 -12.59
N LEU A 116 1.05 14.83 -11.89
CA LEU A 116 0.35 13.55 -11.88
C LEU A 116 -0.12 13.16 -13.29
N GLN A 117 -0.79 14.08 -13.99
CA GLN A 117 -1.24 13.88 -15.37
C GLN A 117 -0.10 13.45 -16.30
N ARG A 118 1.05 14.13 -16.24
CA ARG A 118 2.25 13.79 -17.03
C ARG A 118 2.76 12.39 -16.71
N CYS A 119 2.83 12.03 -15.43
CA CYS A 119 3.25 10.69 -15.02
C CYS A 119 2.29 9.60 -15.52
N LEU A 120 0.98 9.89 -15.53
CA LEU A 120 -0.06 8.98 -16.00
C LEU A 120 -0.05 8.78 -17.52
N GLU A 121 0.18 9.85 -18.30
CA GLU A 121 0.27 9.79 -19.76
C GLU A 121 1.37 8.80 -20.22
N GLU A 122 2.51 8.79 -19.54
CA GLU A 122 3.60 7.85 -19.82
C GLU A 122 3.23 6.38 -19.57
N THR A 123 2.26 6.12 -18.68
CA THR A 123 1.75 4.76 -18.46
C THR A 123 0.75 4.31 -19.53
N GLY A 124 0.33 5.21 -20.42
CA GLY A 124 -0.76 4.98 -21.38
C GLY A 124 -2.14 4.94 -20.73
N SER A 125 -2.26 5.32 -19.46
CA SER A 125 -3.52 5.40 -18.74
C SER A 125 -4.31 6.62 -19.21
N ARG A 126 -5.58 6.44 -19.56
CA ARG A 126 -6.50 7.53 -19.91
C ARG A 126 -7.27 8.00 -18.68
N ILE A 127 -6.55 8.35 -17.64
CA ILE A 127 -7.10 8.93 -16.42
C ILE A 127 -7.03 10.44 -16.61
N ASP A 128 -8.16 11.12 -16.41
CA ASP A 128 -8.24 12.57 -16.44
C ASP A 128 -8.25 13.08 -14.99
N THR A 129 -7.17 13.72 -14.60
CA THR A 129 -7.02 14.28 -13.25
C THR A 129 -7.33 15.77 -13.18
N ASP A 130 -7.77 16.40 -14.28
CA ASP A 130 -8.01 17.85 -14.48
C ASP A 130 -6.90 18.84 -14.04
N GLY A 131 -5.88 18.37 -13.30
CA GLY A 131 -4.73 19.12 -12.81
C GLY A 131 -5.05 20.13 -11.72
N THR A 132 -6.25 20.11 -11.14
CA THR A 132 -6.72 21.15 -10.20
C THR A 132 -7.07 20.65 -8.81
N HIS A 133 -7.35 19.35 -8.66
CA HIS A 133 -7.75 18.76 -7.39
C HIS A 133 -6.65 17.87 -6.79
N ASP A 134 -6.61 17.76 -5.47
CA ASP A 134 -5.76 16.79 -4.79
C ASP A 134 -6.32 15.38 -4.98
N HIS A 135 -5.43 14.42 -5.18
CA HIS A 135 -5.81 13.05 -5.48
C HIS A 135 -5.43 12.10 -4.36
N PHE A 136 -6.38 11.30 -3.89
CA PHE A 136 -6.07 10.16 -3.04
C PHE A 136 -5.73 8.97 -3.92
N ILE A 137 -4.59 8.33 -3.65
CA ILE A 137 -4.09 7.21 -4.45
C ILE A 137 -3.94 5.98 -3.58
N VAL A 138 -4.51 4.86 -4.05
CA VAL A 138 -4.41 3.56 -3.40
C VAL A 138 -3.66 2.60 -4.30
N TYR A 139 -2.46 2.21 -3.89
CA TYR A 139 -1.66 1.18 -4.53
C TYR A 139 -1.98 -0.19 -3.95
N LEU A 140 -2.02 -1.21 -4.79
CA LEU A 140 -2.20 -2.58 -4.35
C LEU A 140 -1.42 -3.56 -5.23
N ASN A 141 -0.90 -4.61 -4.60
CA ASN A 141 -0.12 -5.64 -5.28
C ASN A 141 -0.80 -7.01 -5.29
N ASN A 142 -0.09 -8.01 -5.82
CA ASN A 142 -0.48 -9.42 -5.86
C ASN A 142 -1.83 -9.71 -6.57
N LEU A 143 -2.19 -8.85 -7.51
CA LEU A 143 -3.42 -8.98 -8.29
C LEU A 143 -3.33 -10.10 -9.33
N SER A 144 -4.45 -10.76 -9.59
CA SER A 144 -4.64 -11.66 -10.72
C SER A 144 -4.61 -10.88 -12.04
N LYS A 145 -4.47 -11.59 -13.18
CA LYS A 145 -4.41 -10.94 -14.50
C LYS A 145 -5.68 -10.18 -14.87
N SER A 146 -6.85 -10.64 -14.41
CA SER A 146 -8.15 -10.02 -14.68
C SER A 146 -8.50 -8.90 -13.72
N ASP A 147 -7.78 -8.79 -12.61
CA ASP A 147 -8.19 -7.91 -11.50
C ASP A 147 -8.18 -6.43 -11.85
N PRO A 148 -7.20 -5.86 -12.59
CA PRO A 148 -7.25 -4.43 -12.90
C PRO A 148 -8.53 -4.00 -13.63
N ALA A 149 -8.96 -4.77 -14.64
CA ALA A 149 -10.19 -4.45 -15.37
C ALA A 149 -11.46 -4.67 -14.55
N ASN A 150 -11.45 -5.62 -13.62
CA ASN A 150 -12.59 -5.88 -12.73
C ASN A 150 -12.67 -4.86 -11.59
N LEU A 151 -11.53 -4.44 -11.03
CA LEU A 151 -11.42 -3.33 -10.07
C LEU A 151 -11.92 -2.04 -10.70
N ASP A 152 -11.51 -1.74 -11.94
CA ASP A 152 -12.01 -0.56 -12.65
C ASP A 152 -13.54 -0.53 -12.72
N ARG A 153 -14.13 -1.67 -13.09
CA ARG A 153 -15.59 -1.81 -13.13
C ARG A 153 -16.22 -1.68 -11.75
N HIS A 154 -15.60 -2.26 -10.72
CA HIS A 154 -16.10 -2.24 -9.34
C HIS A 154 -16.15 -0.82 -8.78
N PHE A 155 -15.15 0.02 -9.09
CA PHE A 155 -15.05 1.40 -8.61
C PHE A 155 -15.67 2.45 -9.52
N ARG A 156 -16.11 2.10 -10.72
CA ARG A 156 -16.62 3.05 -11.73
C ARG A 156 -17.71 4.02 -11.24
N GLU A 157 -18.58 3.55 -10.35
CA GLU A 157 -19.69 4.35 -9.77
C GLU A 157 -19.36 4.95 -8.40
N PHE A 158 -18.14 4.76 -7.90
CA PHE A 158 -17.70 5.35 -6.65
C PHE A 158 -17.42 6.84 -6.82
N ALA A 159 -17.95 7.65 -5.91
CA ALA A 159 -17.76 9.09 -5.93
C ALA A 159 -16.27 9.44 -5.90
N GLY A 160 -15.82 10.31 -6.81
CA GLY A 160 -14.42 10.70 -6.94
C GLY A 160 -13.50 9.69 -7.62
N TYR A 161 -13.93 8.47 -7.98
CA TYR A 161 -13.04 7.57 -8.73
C TYR A 161 -12.70 8.12 -10.12
N ARG A 162 -11.41 8.24 -10.42
CA ARG A 162 -10.88 8.77 -11.70
C ARG A 162 -10.34 7.69 -12.62
N GLY A 163 -9.92 6.55 -12.07
CA GLY A 163 -9.49 5.41 -12.86
C GLY A 163 -8.41 4.56 -12.17
N ILE A 164 -7.87 3.62 -12.93
CA ILE A 164 -6.84 2.67 -12.50
C ILE A 164 -5.64 2.71 -13.45
N ALA A 165 -4.43 2.67 -12.87
CA ALA A 165 -3.18 2.56 -13.61
C ALA A 165 -2.54 1.17 -13.38
N ASP A 166 -2.04 0.53 -14.44
CA ASP A 166 -1.26 -0.71 -14.34
C ASP A 166 0.19 -0.38 -13.94
N LEU A 167 0.64 -0.95 -12.83
CA LEU A 167 1.95 -0.74 -12.24
C LEU A 167 2.77 -2.03 -12.17
N SER A 168 2.41 -3.04 -12.97
CA SER A 168 3.13 -4.32 -13.02
C SER A 168 4.57 -4.18 -13.50
N TYR A 169 4.89 -3.11 -14.20
CA TYR A 169 6.22 -2.78 -14.72
C TYR A 169 6.68 -1.42 -14.19
N GLY A 170 7.98 -1.14 -14.31
CA GLY A 170 8.54 0.16 -13.91
C GLY A 170 7.98 1.28 -14.79
N SER A 171 7.60 2.39 -14.15
CA SER A 171 7.16 3.63 -14.79
C SER A 171 7.55 4.82 -13.92
N VAL A 172 7.58 6.02 -14.50
CA VAL A 172 7.79 7.25 -13.74
C VAL A 172 6.70 7.42 -12.68
N PHE A 173 5.45 7.07 -13.01
CA PHE A 173 4.36 7.09 -12.05
C PHE A 173 4.61 6.13 -10.87
N LYS A 174 5.05 4.89 -11.12
CA LYS A 174 5.38 3.95 -10.03
C LYS A 174 6.51 4.48 -9.14
N THR A 175 7.53 5.09 -9.73
CA THR A 175 8.63 5.72 -9.01
C THR A 175 8.14 6.86 -8.13
N LEU A 176 7.30 7.75 -8.66
CA LEU A 176 6.67 8.82 -7.88
C LEU A 176 5.88 8.26 -6.69
N LEU A 177 5.04 7.25 -6.92
CA LEU A 177 4.27 6.62 -5.84
C LEU A 177 5.16 6.04 -4.75
N SER A 178 6.30 5.44 -5.12
CA SER A 178 7.25 4.89 -4.16
C SER A 178 7.89 5.93 -3.23
N THR A 179 7.81 7.24 -3.55
CA THR A 179 8.33 8.31 -2.69
C THR A 179 7.28 8.94 -1.78
N MET A 180 5.99 8.69 -2.01
CA MET A 180 4.90 9.36 -1.29
C MET A 180 3.92 8.42 -0.59
N LEU A 181 3.76 7.19 -1.07
CA LEU A 181 2.78 6.28 -0.46
C LEU A 181 3.32 5.67 0.81
N ILE A 182 2.49 5.70 1.85
CA ILE A 182 2.70 5.11 3.16
C ILE A 182 1.94 3.77 3.29
N PRO A 183 2.30 2.91 4.25
CA PRO A 183 1.52 1.71 4.54
C PRO A 183 0.06 2.06 4.84
N GLY A 184 -0.88 1.47 4.08
CA GLY A 184 -2.30 1.53 4.39
C GLY A 184 -2.68 0.34 5.25
N PHE A 185 -2.56 -0.85 4.69
CA PHE A 185 -2.76 -2.11 5.42
C PHE A 185 -2.14 -3.29 4.67
N ILE A 186 -1.94 -4.39 5.40
CA ILE A 186 -1.69 -5.71 4.83
C ILE A 186 -2.91 -6.57 5.04
N LYS A 187 -3.51 -7.05 3.96
CA LYS A 187 -4.57 -8.04 4.04
C LYS A 187 -3.95 -9.42 4.02
N VAL A 188 -4.32 -10.28 4.96
CA VAL A 188 -3.93 -11.69 5.03
C VAL A 188 -5.19 -12.50 5.23
N ARG A 189 -5.68 -13.10 4.15
CA ARG A 189 -6.95 -13.85 4.16
C ARG A 189 -8.11 -12.98 4.64
N ASP A 190 -8.67 -13.26 5.81
CA ASP A 190 -9.76 -12.55 6.46
C ASP A 190 -9.30 -11.56 7.53
N THR A 191 -8.00 -11.45 7.76
CA THR A 191 -7.40 -10.48 8.69
C THR A 191 -6.80 -9.30 7.94
N VAL A 192 -6.89 -8.12 8.54
CA VAL A 192 -6.23 -6.90 8.08
C VAL A 192 -5.27 -6.46 9.17
N ILE A 193 -4.00 -6.25 8.82
CA ILE A 193 -2.94 -5.73 9.69
C ILE A 193 -2.75 -4.27 9.34
N MET A 194 -2.85 -3.39 10.33
CA MET A 194 -2.69 -1.94 10.22
C MET A 194 -1.79 -1.44 11.34
N GLU A 195 -1.19 -0.26 11.17
CA GLU A 195 -0.44 0.38 12.24
C GLU A 195 -1.37 0.78 13.39
N ALA A 196 -0.90 0.64 14.63
CA ALA A 196 -1.73 0.81 15.83
C ALA A 196 -2.23 2.26 16.04
N GLU A 197 -1.61 3.27 15.42
CA GLU A 197 -2.12 4.67 15.46
C GLU A 197 -3.45 4.85 14.72
N TYR A 198 -3.81 3.83 13.95
CA TYR A 198 -5.01 3.74 13.14
C TYR A 198 -5.93 2.65 13.73
N ASP A 199 -6.41 2.87 14.96
CA ASP A 199 -7.33 1.97 15.65
C ASP A 199 -8.71 1.96 14.96
N TYR A 200 -8.80 1.24 13.84
CA TYR A 200 -10.03 1.02 13.05
C TYR A 200 -10.72 -0.31 13.39
N ALA A 201 -10.18 -1.05 14.37
CA ALA A 201 -10.61 -2.42 14.69
C ALA A 201 -12.10 -2.51 15.04
N GLU A 202 -12.67 -1.45 15.64
CA GLU A 202 -14.09 -1.42 16.01
C GLU A 202 -15.05 -1.21 14.82
N TRP A 203 -14.61 -0.69 13.66
CA TRP A 203 -15.53 -0.28 12.60
C TRP A 203 -15.69 -1.27 11.43
N ILE A 204 -14.64 -2.03 11.10
CA ILE A 204 -14.63 -2.87 9.88
C ILE A 204 -15.26 -4.25 10.12
N LEU A 205 -15.28 -4.74 11.37
CA LEU A 205 -15.76 -6.09 11.69
C LEU A 205 -17.17 -6.16 12.28
N ASP A 206 -17.76 -5.01 12.66
CA ASP A 206 -19.08 -4.95 13.32
C ASP A 206 -20.27 -4.83 12.35
N LYS A 207 -20.01 -4.80 11.04
CA LYS A 207 -21.05 -4.93 10.00
C LYS A 207 -21.07 -6.36 9.45
N LYS A 208 -21.53 -7.31 10.28
CA LYS A 208 -22.05 -8.61 9.80
C LYS A 208 -23.57 -8.60 9.79
#